data_AF-A0A495JCN6-F1
#
_entry.id   AF-A0A495JCN6-F1
#
_cell.length_a   1.000
_cell.length_b   1.000
_cell.length_c   1.000
_cell.angle_alpha   90.00
_cell.angle_beta   90.00
_cell.angle_gamma   90.00
#
_symmetry.space_group_name_H-M   'P 1'
#
loop_
_entity.id
_entity.type
_entity.pdbx_description
1 polymer ?
#
loop_
_entity_poly.entity_id
_entity_poly.type
_entity_poly.pdbx_seq_one_letter_code
_entity_poly.pdbx_strand_id
1 'polypeptide(L)'
;MSYTVSWDGPSAEEPERGNEVPVSTPEELDAVLDRVHAQAVTEDLPYAVQIHQPGQHGAIMIGVGRPERSFVDWLDRSQPHGSGNRYATDPDLPPAPQAIAFDFYGDWTEMPPERTRITPEHARRAAHDYVRTGKQPDLPSWVAGA
;
A
#
# COMPACT_ATOMS: atom_id res chain seq x y z
N MET A 1 -8.89 -8.02 16.09
CA MET A 1 -7.42 -8.13 15.89
C MET A 1 -6.94 -6.75 15.50
N SER A 2 -5.81 -6.27 16.01
CA SER A 2 -5.32 -4.93 15.70
C SER A 2 -4.26 -4.99 14.60
N TYR A 3 -4.38 -4.11 13.62
CA TYR A 3 -3.43 -3.84 12.56
C TYR A 3 -2.83 -2.45 12.78
N THR A 4 -1.62 -2.22 12.30
CA THR A 4 -0.98 -0.91 12.25
C THR A 4 -0.97 -0.44 10.80
N VAL A 5 -1.56 0.73 10.57
CA VAL A 5 -1.48 1.46 9.30
C VAL A 5 -0.37 2.51 9.43
N SER A 6 0.61 2.50 8.53
CA SER A 6 1.69 3.47 8.53
C SER A 6 1.99 4.06 7.16
N TRP A 7 2.32 5.34 7.14
CA TRP A 7 2.69 6.11 5.95
C TRP A 7 3.60 7.28 6.36
N ASP A 8 4.24 7.92 5.38
CA ASP A 8 5.00 9.16 5.62
C ASP A 8 6.02 9.02 6.74
N GLY A 9 6.80 7.94 6.67
CA GLY A 9 7.71 7.45 7.69
C GLY A 9 9.03 8.19 7.75
N PRO A 10 9.92 7.75 8.66
CA PRO A 10 11.14 8.46 8.94
C PRO A 10 12.09 8.35 7.76
N SER A 11 12.63 9.49 7.33
CA SER A 11 13.72 9.55 6.36
C SER A 11 15.05 9.71 7.10
N ALA A 12 16.17 9.58 6.38
CA ALA A 12 17.49 9.90 6.93
C ALA A 12 17.59 11.36 7.42
N GLU A 13 16.81 12.26 6.81
CA GLU A 13 16.78 13.69 7.12
C GLU A 13 15.78 14.02 8.24
N GLU A 14 14.71 13.23 8.39
CA GLU A 14 13.64 13.45 9.36
C GLU A 14 13.31 12.16 10.13
N PRO A 15 14.12 11.76 11.12
CA PRO A 15 14.00 10.46 11.79
C PRO A 15 12.79 10.33 12.72
N GLU A 16 12.13 11.45 13.06
CA GLU A 16 10.90 11.47 13.88
C GLU A 16 9.63 11.56 13.01
N ARG A 17 9.78 11.67 11.68
CA ARG A 17 8.66 11.66 10.74
C ARG A 17 8.03 10.27 10.73
N GLY A 18 6.72 10.19 10.57
CA GLY A 18 6.00 8.93 10.65
C GLY A 18 4.61 9.06 11.21
N ASN A 19 3.64 8.53 10.46
CA ASN A 19 2.31 8.29 10.99
C ASN A 19 2.13 6.79 11.22
N GLU A 20 1.70 6.43 12.42
CA GLU A 20 1.26 5.07 12.73
C GLU A 20 -0.09 5.13 13.46
N VAL A 21 -1.09 4.43 12.93
CA VAL A 21 -2.43 4.39 13.52
C VAL A 21 -2.87 2.94 13.67
N PRO A 22 -3.23 2.50 14.89
CA PRO A 22 -3.82 1.18 15.07
C PRO A 22 -5.28 1.19 14.59
N VAL A 23 -5.67 0.14 13.88
CA VAL A 23 -7.05 -0.11 13.43
C VAL A 23 -7.42 -1.56 13.71
N SER A 24 -8.68 -1.83 14.00
CA SER A 24 -9.22 -3.18 14.24
C SER A 24 -10.37 -3.55 13.32
N THR A 25 -10.87 -2.59 12.54
CA THR A 25 -12.03 -2.75 11.65
C THR A 25 -11.77 -2.12 10.27
N PRO A 26 -12.45 -2.60 9.21
CA PRO A 26 -12.41 -1.95 7.90
C PRO A 26 -12.89 -0.48 7.92
N GLU A 27 -13.84 -0.15 8.79
CA GLU A 27 -14.37 1.21 8.92
C GLU A 27 -13.33 2.17 9.53
N GLU A 28 -12.58 1.71 10.53
CA GLU A 28 -11.44 2.48 11.07
C GLU A 28 -10.32 2.61 10.03
N LEU A 29 -10.04 1.55 9.27
CA LEU A 29 -9.10 1.61 8.16
C LEU A 29 -9.53 2.67 7.13
N ASP A 30 -10.82 2.73 6.79
CA ASP A 30 -11.32 3.72 5.83
C ASP A 30 -11.11 5.15 6.32
N ALA A 31 -11.41 5.43 7.58
CA ALA A 31 -11.16 6.74 8.17
C ALA A 31 -9.67 7.14 8.10
N VAL A 32 -8.77 6.17 8.30
CA VAL A 32 -7.32 6.41 8.14
C VAL A 32 -6.96 6.66 6.67
N LEU A 33 -7.44 5.84 5.74
CA LEU A 33 -7.15 6.02 4.31
C LEU A 33 -7.71 7.33 3.75
N ASP A 34 -8.86 7.79 4.23
CA ASP A 34 -9.42 9.10 3.89
C ASP A 34 -8.54 10.25 4.42
N ARG A 35 -7.99 10.10 5.64
CA ARG A 35 -7.01 11.04 6.18
C ARG A 35 -5.73 11.07 5.34
N VAL A 36 -5.18 9.91 4.97
CA VAL A 36 -4.00 9.83 4.09
C VAL A 36 -4.28 10.49 2.74
N HIS A 37 -5.46 10.23 2.15
CA HIS A 37 -5.84 10.84 0.88
C HIS A 37 -5.94 12.37 0.99
N ALA A 38 -6.56 12.89 2.05
CA ALA A 38 -6.66 14.33 2.27
C ALA A 38 -5.29 14.99 2.47
N GLN A 39 -4.37 14.31 3.17
CA GLN A 39 -2.98 14.74 3.30
C GLN A 39 -2.29 14.76 1.93
N ALA A 40 -2.41 13.67 1.16
CA ALA A 40 -1.80 13.56 -0.17
C ALA A 40 -2.28 14.65 -1.14
N VAL A 41 -3.55 15.03 -1.07
CA VAL A 41 -4.11 16.14 -1.85
C VAL A 41 -3.55 17.49 -1.39
N THR A 42 -3.39 17.68 -0.07
CA THR A 42 -2.89 18.93 0.50
C THR A 42 -1.41 19.15 0.18
N GLU A 43 -0.62 18.08 0.19
CA GLU A 43 0.83 18.12 -0.04
C GLU A 43 1.21 17.92 -1.52
N ASP A 44 0.24 17.65 -2.39
CA ASP A 44 0.45 17.19 -3.78
C ASP A 44 1.42 15.98 -3.85
N LEU A 45 1.27 15.07 -2.87
CA LEU A 45 2.21 13.98 -2.61
C LEU A 45 1.46 12.66 -2.33
N PRO A 46 1.37 11.73 -3.30
CA PRO A 46 0.85 10.38 -3.03
C PRO A 46 1.78 9.56 -2.13
N TYR A 47 1.21 8.76 -1.23
CA TYR A 47 1.95 7.93 -0.26
C TYR A 47 1.83 6.44 -0.54
N ALA A 48 2.88 5.71 -0.19
CA ALA A 48 2.82 4.28 0.10
C ALA A 48 2.34 4.07 1.54
N VAL A 49 1.25 3.33 1.70
CA VAL A 49 0.64 3.01 2.99
C VAL A 49 0.84 1.53 3.28
N GLN A 50 1.55 1.18 4.34
CA GLN A 50 1.69 -0.19 4.79
C GLN A 50 0.67 -0.51 5.87
N ILE A 51 0.05 -1.68 5.77
CA ILE A 51 -0.89 -2.22 6.75
C ILE A 51 -0.35 -3.59 7.18
N HIS A 52 -0.10 -3.75 8.47
CA HIS A 52 0.44 -5.00 8.99
C HIS A 52 -0.15 -5.36 10.34
N GLN A 53 -0.26 -6.66 10.63
CA GLN A 53 -0.59 -7.14 11.96
C GLN A 53 0.70 -7.39 12.75
N PRO A 54 0.89 -6.77 13.94
CA PRO A 54 2.06 -7.03 14.77
C PRO A 54 2.25 -8.52 15.06
N GLY A 55 3.47 -9.01 14.86
CA GLY A 55 3.83 -10.41 15.08
C GLY A 55 3.38 -11.39 13.99
N GLN A 56 2.82 -10.91 12.88
CA GLN A 56 2.52 -11.74 11.69
C GLN A 56 3.53 -11.49 10.57
N HIS A 57 3.71 -12.49 9.70
CA HIS A 57 4.65 -12.42 8.58
C HIS A 57 4.11 -11.65 7.37
N GLY A 58 2.80 -11.66 7.16
CA GLY A 58 2.17 -11.02 6.01
C GLY A 58 1.82 -9.56 6.28
N ALA A 59 2.11 -8.67 5.34
CA ALA A 59 1.65 -7.29 5.31
C ALA A 59 1.21 -6.91 3.89
N ILE A 60 0.38 -5.87 3.78
CA ILE A 60 0.02 -5.27 2.48
C ILE A 60 0.53 -3.83 2.44
N MET A 61 0.98 -3.39 1.27
CA MET A 61 1.29 -1.99 1.00
C MET A 61 0.49 -1.51 -0.20
N ILE A 62 -0.09 -0.31 -0.11
CA ILE A 62 -0.92 0.26 -1.16
C ILE A 62 -0.54 1.71 -1.48
N GLY A 63 -0.79 2.14 -2.71
CA GLY A 63 -0.65 3.54 -3.10
C GLY A 63 -1.90 4.36 -2.82
N VAL A 64 -1.77 5.53 -2.20
CA VAL A 64 -2.88 6.46 -1.91
C VAL A 64 -2.55 7.86 -2.41
N GLY A 65 -3.52 8.57 -2.99
CA GLY A 65 -3.37 9.98 -3.41
C GLY A 65 -3.45 10.22 -4.92
N ARG A 66 -3.37 9.18 -5.74
CA ARG A 66 -3.59 9.28 -7.20
C ARG A 66 -5.05 8.92 -7.56
N PRO A 67 -5.69 9.64 -8.48
CA PRO A 67 -7.12 9.46 -8.77
C PRO A 67 -7.45 8.20 -9.56
N GLU A 68 -6.56 7.77 -10.46
CA GLU A 68 -6.86 6.72 -11.44
C GLU A 68 -5.99 5.47 -11.28
N ARG A 69 -4.92 5.55 -10.50
CA ARG A 69 -3.89 4.51 -10.39
C ARG A 69 -3.45 4.35 -8.96
N SER A 70 -3.12 3.13 -8.59
CA SER A 70 -2.55 2.75 -7.31
C SER A 70 -1.67 1.51 -7.53
N PHE A 71 -1.04 1.01 -6.49
CA PHE A 71 -0.36 -0.27 -6.47
C PHE A 71 -0.83 -1.05 -5.24
N VAL A 72 -0.64 -2.38 -5.28
CA VAL A 72 -0.85 -3.26 -4.14
C VAL A 72 0.29 -4.27 -4.10
N ASP A 73 1.06 -4.25 -3.02
CA ASP A 73 2.12 -5.22 -2.75
C ASP A 73 1.75 -6.10 -1.57
N TRP A 74 1.89 -7.41 -1.74
CA TRP A 74 1.91 -8.38 -0.66
C TRP A 74 3.36 -8.58 -0.22
N LEU A 75 3.61 -8.33 1.06
CA LEU A 75 4.91 -8.46 1.69
C LEU A 75 4.91 -9.71 2.56
N ASP A 76 5.54 -10.78 2.07
CA ASP A 76 5.67 -12.05 2.80
C ASP A 76 7.02 -12.11 3.51
N ARG A 77 7.01 -11.76 4.79
CA ARG A 77 8.21 -11.79 5.66
C ARG A 77 8.51 -13.18 6.22
N SER A 78 7.80 -14.23 5.80
CA SER A 78 8.14 -15.62 6.17
C SER A 78 9.26 -16.18 5.30
N GLN A 79 9.48 -15.60 4.12
CA GLN A 79 10.46 -16.07 3.15
C GLN A 79 11.75 -15.22 3.20
N PRO A 80 12.93 -15.83 3.00
CA PRO A 80 14.18 -15.10 2.97
C PRO A 80 14.22 -14.14 1.76
N HIS A 81 14.91 -13.01 1.96
CA HIS A 81 15.18 -12.00 0.94
C HIS A 81 13.93 -11.47 0.19
N GLY A 82 12.74 -11.54 0.80
CA GLY A 82 11.50 -11.03 0.18
C GLY A 82 11.02 -11.85 -1.02
N SER A 83 11.52 -13.08 -1.20
CA SER A 83 11.14 -13.96 -2.32
C SER A 83 9.66 -14.36 -2.36
N GLY A 84 8.95 -14.17 -1.25
CA GLY A 84 7.49 -14.31 -1.18
C GLY A 84 6.71 -13.06 -1.58
N ASN A 85 7.37 -11.93 -1.83
CA ASN A 85 6.72 -10.68 -2.18
C ASN A 85 6.03 -10.78 -3.55
N ARG A 86 4.83 -10.22 -3.65
CA ARG A 86 4.03 -10.20 -4.89
C ARG A 86 3.46 -8.81 -5.07
N TYR A 87 3.23 -8.40 -6.31
CA TYR A 87 2.43 -7.21 -6.60
C TYR A 87 1.18 -7.62 -7.38
N ALA A 88 0.06 -6.97 -7.09
CA ALA A 88 -1.18 -7.26 -7.77
C ALA A 88 -1.36 -6.38 -9.02
N THR A 89 -2.03 -6.95 -10.02
CA THR A 89 -2.41 -6.22 -11.23
C THR A 89 -3.85 -6.54 -11.59
N ASP A 90 -4.51 -5.57 -12.21
CA ASP A 90 -5.76 -5.71 -12.92
C ASP A 90 -5.43 -5.91 -14.41
N PRO A 91 -5.66 -7.12 -14.97
CA PRO A 91 -5.31 -7.41 -16.35
C PRO A 91 -6.10 -6.58 -17.35
N ASP A 92 -7.28 -6.08 -16.97
CA ASP A 92 -8.15 -5.28 -17.83
C ASP A 92 -7.81 -3.78 -17.77
N LEU A 93 -7.02 -3.35 -16.79
CA LEU A 93 -6.48 -2.00 -16.73
C LEU A 93 -5.16 -1.93 -17.50
N PRO A 94 -5.03 -1.12 -18.56
CA PRO A 94 -3.76 -0.94 -19.26
C PRO A 94 -2.69 -0.31 -18.34
N PRO A 95 -1.39 -0.57 -18.59
CA PRO A 95 -0.30 0.14 -17.94
C PRO A 95 -0.48 1.65 -18.00
N ALA A 96 -0.03 2.36 -16.98
CA ALA A 96 0.06 3.82 -17.03
C ALA A 96 1.00 4.28 -18.17
N PRO A 97 0.81 5.47 -18.75
CA PRO A 97 1.69 5.95 -19.83
C PRO A 97 3.12 6.23 -19.36
N GLN A 98 3.32 6.43 -18.05
CA GLN A 98 4.59 6.74 -17.41
C GLN A 98 4.63 6.14 -16.01
N ALA A 99 5.84 6.04 -15.44
CA ALA A 99 6.00 5.69 -14.03
C ALA A 99 5.30 6.71 -13.14
N ILE A 100 4.79 6.24 -12.00
CA ILE A 100 4.08 7.07 -11.03
C ILE A 100 4.84 6.97 -9.72
N ALA A 101 5.31 8.11 -9.24
CA ALA A 101 6.01 8.15 -7.97
C ALA A 101 5.05 8.22 -6.77
N PHE A 102 5.46 7.56 -5.69
CA PHE A 102 4.85 7.58 -4.37
C PHE A 102 5.94 7.81 -3.32
N ASP A 103 5.56 8.41 -2.20
CA ASP A 103 6.42 8.55 -1.03
C ASP A 103 6.45 7.23 -0.24
N PHE A 104 7.61 6.58 -0.22
CA PHE A 104 7.88 5.39 0.58
C PHE A 104 8.66 5.79 1.82
N TYR A 105 7.95 6.35 2.79
CA TYR A 105 8.54 6.78 4.06
C TYR A 105 9.66 7.82 3.89
N GLY A 106 9.38 8.88 3.10
CA GLY A 106 10.32 9.93 2.75
C GLY A 106 11.15 9.64 1.49
N ASP A 107 11.18 8.40 1.01
CA ASP A 107 11.85 8.05 -0.24
C ASP A 107 10.89 8.14 -1.43
N TRP A 108 11.10 9.16 -2.26
CA TRP A 108 10.33 9.36 -3.49
C TRP A 108 10.67 8.29 -4.54
N THR A 109 9.80 7.29 -4.67
CA THR A 109 10.08 6.09 -5.48
C THR A 109 9.13 5.99 -6.66
N GLU A 110 9.70 5.91 -7.86
CA GLU A 110 8.96 5.68 -9.10
C GLU A 110 8.47 4.24 -9.23
N MET A 111 7.15 4.05 -9.23
CA MET A 111 6.54 2.76 -9.52
C MET A 111 6.38 2.57 -11.03
N PRO A 112 6.89 1.47 -11.62
CA PRO A 112 6.74 1.17 -13.03
C PRO A 112 5.27 1.11 -13.48
N PRO A 113 4.97 1.48 -14.74
CA PRO A 113 3.64 1.38 -15.33
C PRO A 113 2.91 0.06 -15.08
N GLU A 114 3.63 -1.06 -15.13
CA GLU A 114 3.09 -2.41 -15.00
C GLU A 114 2.61 -2.70 -13.57
N ARG A 115 3.27 -2.10 -12.57
CA ARG A 115 2.94 -2.28 -11.14
C ARG A 115 1.81 -1.37 -10.68
N THR A 116 1.49 -0.34 -11.45
CA THR A 116 0.41 0.61 -11.15
C THR A 116 -0.89 0.28 -11.86
N ARG A 117 -0.99 -0.92 -12.44
CA ARG A 117 -2.20 -1.46 -13.08
C ARG A 117 -3.25 -1.86 -12.05
N ILE A 118 -3.57 -1.00 -11.11
CA ILE A 118 -4.67 -1.17 -10.17
C ILE A 118 -5.36 0.19 -9.96
N THR A 119 -6.68 0.16 -9.76
CA THR A 119 -7.43 1.36 -9.36
C THR A 119 -7.33 1.59 -7.85
N PRO A 120 -7.47 2.84 -7.36
CA PRO A 120 -7.53 3.11 -5.92
C PRO A 120 -8.64 2.32 -5.20
N GLU A 121 -9.78 2.11 -5.85
CA GLU A 121 -10.88 1.30 -5.31
C GLU A 121 -10.48 -0.17 -5.10
N HIS A 122 -9.81 -0.79 -6.08
CA HIS A 122 -9.30 -2.15 -5.96
C HIS A 122 -8.24 -2.27 -4.86
N ALA A 123 -7.36 -1.28 -4.73
CA ALA A 123 -6.38 -1.23 -3.65
C ALA A 123 -7.05 -1.13 -2.27
N ARG A 124 -8.08 -0.29 -2.14
CA ARG A 124 -8.88 -0.15 -0.90
C ARG A 124 -9.60 -1.45 -0.53
N ARG A 125 -10.21 -2.12 -1.51
CA ARG A 125 -10.83 -3.44 -1.32
C ARG A 125 -9.81 -4.48 -0.84
N ALA A 126 -8.62 -4.52 -1.43
CA ALA A 126 -7.57 -5.43 -1.00
C ALA A 126 -7.13 -5.18 0.45
N ALA A 127 -7.02 -3.92 0.85
CA ALA A 127 -6.72 -3.56 2.24
C ALA A 127 -7.82 -4.02 3.22
N HIS A 128 -9.10 -3.90 2.83
CA HIS A 128 -10.22 -4.44 3.60
C HIS A 128 -10.15 -5.95 3.76
N ASP A 129 -9.89 -6.67 2.67
CA ASP A 129 -9.78 -8.13 2.68
C ASP A 129 -8.63 -8.60 3.59
N TYR A 130 -7.50 -7.89 3.55
CA TYR A 130 -6.37 -8.14 4.45
C TYR A 130 -6.75 -7.90 5.92
N VAL A 131 -7.39 -6.78 6.26
CA VAL A 131 -7.82 -6.50 7.65
C VAL A 131 -8.85 -7.51 8.15
N ARG A 132 -9.70 -8.05 7.27
CA ARG A 132 -10.67 -9.09 7.64
C ARG A 132 -10.05 -10.46 7.86
N THR A 133 -9.04 -10.82 7.07
CA THR A 133 -8.56 -12.20 6.97
C THR A 133 -7.15 -12.43 7.51
N GLY A 134 -6.33 -11.38 7.58
CA GLY A 134 -4.89 -11.44 7.83
C GLY A 134 -4.08 -12.13 6.73
N LYS A 135 -4.68 -12.39 5.56
CA LYS A 135 -4.09 -13.16 4.46
C LYS A 135 -3.93 -12.31 3.21
N GLN A 136 -3.15 -12.81 2.25
CA GLN A 136 -3.04 -12.22 0.92
C GLN A 136 -4.44 -12.04 0.31
N PRO A 137 -4.82 -10.82 -0.10
CA PRO A 137 -6.15 -10.55 -0.66
C PRO A 137 -6.41 -11.32 -1.96
N ASP A 138 -7.69 -11.61 -2.19
CA ASP A 138 -8.14 -12.24 -3.43
C ASP A 138 -8.29 -11.17 -4.53
N LEU A 139 -7.22 -11.00 -5.30
CA LEU A 139 -7.18 -10.09 -6.45
C LEU A 139 -6.96 -10.89 -7.74
N PRO A 140 -7.40 -10.38 -8.90
CA PRO A 140 -7.43 -11.13 -10.16
C PRO A 140 -6.07 -11.67 -10.62
N SER A 141 -4.98 -10.98 -10.30
CA SER A 141 -3.64 -11.38 -10.71
C SER A 141 -2.60 -10.92 -9.69
N TRP A 142 -1.69 -11.83 -9.36
CA TRP A 142 -0.51 -11.59 -8.54
C TRP A 142 0.74 -12.00 -9.31
N VAL A 143 1.68 -11.07 -9.44
CA VAL A 143 2.96 -11.29 -10.12
C VAL A 143 4.06 -11.36 -9.07
N ALA A 144 5.06 -12.21 -9.30
CA ALA A 144 6.25 -12.27 -8.46
C ALA A 144 6.92 -10.88 -8.39
N GLY A 145 7.10 -10.36 -7.18
CA GLY A 145 7.99 -9.22 -6.96
C GLY A 145 9.42 -9.67 -7.26
N ALA A 146 10.09 -8.93 -8.13
CA ALA A 146 11.52 -9.09 -8.40
C ALA A 146 12.34 -8.47 -7.27
#